data_AF-A0A3B0AA46-F1
#
_entry.id   AF-A0A3B0AA46-F1
#
_cell.length_a   1.000
_cell.length_b   1.000
_cell.length_c   1.000
_cell.angle_alpha   90.00
_cell.angle_beta   90.00
_cell.angle_gamma   90.00
#
_symmetry.space_group_name_H-M   'P 1'
#
loop_
_entity.id
_entity.type
_entity.pdbx_description
1 polymer ?
#
loop_
_entity_poly.entity_id
_entity_poly.type
_entity_poly.pdbx_seq_one_letter_code
_entity_poly.pdbx_strand_id
1 'polypeptide(L)'
;MSVGSLLVADLVIAVLAAAGWWGGGAASAARRRRLALGLAAFALLATVARAITITALARAGWWFAAEKVLIAAPLSVAAVVVAVPRLLRAPADIRSAAVPLLFAGYAEGGALLVTVLHGYPVSAGAGLLAVAGVVTATGVTWRALGARPSPTVSRTAVAVAVAALVTGTGLVVAPAAAPAAPHGHDYAEAAPVGEPTRRFTLTAGTATVGVSGRNVAAWAFNGQVPGPELTATVGDVLEVTLRNRDIGRGVTLHWHGYDVPNSQDGVPGVTQDAVLPGQEFVYRFRADQAGTYWYHTHAVSDLGVRMGLYGVLLVRPAPVADGSGAAPTGGADAAPATGVDVTVPVHTLAGVPLPVPRTEPVGAGTPVRLRLINTDSTTHRYALAGAPFRVAAIDGYDLRGPTSLVDTAVLIPAGGRYDLVFTAPATPVALFVDGRAVYSTGTVSAETGAWPVLDPLTYGVAAPAPWSRIDREFTLVLDRGIDLHGLLPRYAHTVNGAADPDIPPQVVRQGEVVGFTIVNRSLFVHPWHLHGHHVLVLSRNGRPVTGSPLWLDSFDVLPGDVWKVAFLADNPGTWANHCHNLPHADAGMMLHLMYS
;
A
#
# COMPACT_ATOMS: atom_id res chain seq x y z
N MET A 1 11.77 16.47 -9.25
CA MET A 1 11.95 15.01 -9.07
C MET A 1 11.18 14.62 -7.81
N SER A 2 10.33 13.60 -7.86
CA SER A 2 9.67 13.10 -6.64
C SER A 2 10.66 12.33 -5.77
N VAL A 3 10.32 12.12 -4.50
CA VAL A 3 11.13 11.28 -3.59
C VAL A 3 11.22 9.84 -4.12
N GLY A 4 10.13 9.31 -4.69
CA GLY A 4 10.13 8.00 -5.36
C GLY A 4 11.15 7.89 -6.49
N SER A 5 11.21 8.88 -7.39
CA SER A 5 12.23 8.91 -8.45
C SER A 5 13.65 9.02 -7.89
N LEU A 6 13.82 9.72 -6.76
CA LEU A 6 15.11 9.84 -6.08
C LEU A 6 15.56 8.52 -5.44
N LEU A 7 14.62 7.73 -4.87
CA LEU A 7 14.90 6.38 -4.37
C LEU A 7 15.39 5.46 -5.50
N VAL A 8 14.75 5.52 -6.67
CA VAL A 8 15.17 4.75 -7.87
C VAL A 8 16.54 5.21 -8.34
N ALA A 9 16.76 6.53 -8.45
CA ALA A 9 18.04 7.08 -8.87
C ALA A 9 19.19 6.66 -7.94
N ASP A 10 18.97 6.74 -6.61
CA ASP A 10 19.95 6.29 -5.62
C ASP A 10 20.32 4.80 -5.80
N LEU A 11 19.32 3.94 -6.00
CA LEU A 11 19.52 2.52 -6.21
C LEU A 11 20.30 2.23 -7.49
N VAL A 12 19.98 2.89 -8.60
CA VAL A 12 20.70 2.76 -9.88
C VAL A 12 22.14 3.21 -9.72
N ILE A 13 22.38 4.36 -9.08
CA ILE A 13 23.73 4.87 -8.83
C ILE A 13 24.53 3.89 -7.95
N ALA A 14 23.90 3.31 -6.92
CA ALA A 14 24.54 2.31 -6.07
C ALA A 14 24.97 1.06 -6.85
N VAL A 15 24.11 0.55 -7.74
CA VAL A 15 24.41 -0.58 -8.62
C VAL A 15 25.58 -0.24 -9.55
N LEU A 16 25.55 0.94 -10.18
CA LEU A 16 26.60 1.40 -11.09
C LEU A 16 27.95 1.60 -10.39
N ALA A 17 27.94 2.13 -9.16
CA ALA A 17 29.13 2.28 -8.34
C ALA A 17 29.75 0.91 -8.01
N ALA A 18 28.95 -0.03 -7.49
CA ALA A 18 29.42 -1.38 -7.17
C ALA A 18 29.97 -2.12 -8.40
N ALA A 19 29.22 -2.11 -9.51
CA ALA A 19 29.62 -2.75 -10.77
C ALA A 19 30.89 -2.13 -11.35
N GLY A 20 31.01 -0.79 -11.32
CA GLY A 20 32.20 -0.08 -11.79
C GLY A 20 33.45 -0.43 -10.98
N TRP A 21 33.35 -0.50 -9.65
CA TRP A 21 34.46 -0.89 -8.79
C TRP A 21 34.88 -2.36 -8.98
N TRP A 22 33.92 -3.29 -9.03
CA TRP A 22 34.20 -4.70 -9.33
C TRP A 22 34.85 -4.88 -10.70
N GLY A 23 34.30 -4.23 -11.73
CA GLY A 23 34.84 -4.26 -13.09
C GLY A 23 36.24 -3.67 -13.17
N GLY A 24 36.48 -2.54 -12.50
CA GLY A 24 37.81 -1.93 -12.40
C GLY A 24 38.83 -2.85 -11.71
N GLY A 25 38.42 -3.51 -10.63
CA GLY A 25 39.24 -4.49 -9.91
C GLY A 25 39.56 -5.73 -10.73
N ALA A 26 38.57 -6.30 -11.42
CA ALA A 26 38.76 -7.45 -12.32
C ALA A 26 39.66 -7.10 -13.52
N ALA A 27 39.45 -5.93 -14.13
CA ALA A 27 40.31 -5.45 -15.22
C ALA A 27 41.75 -5.20 -14.75
N SER A 28 41.93 -4.67 -13.53
CA SER A 28 43.24 -4.51 -12.89
C SER A 28 43.92 -5.87 -12.66
N ALA A 29 43.19 -6.86 -12.13
CA ALA A 29 43.70 -8.22 -11.94
C ALA A 29 44.16 -8.86 -13.26
N ALA A 30 43.42 -8.60 -14.34
CA ALA A 30 43.76 -9.02 -15.71
C ALA A 30 44.79 -8.12 -16.41
N ARG A 31 45.43 -7.18 -15.70
CA ARG A 31 46.43 -6.21 -16.22
C ARG A 31 45.92 -5.30 -17.35
N ARG A 32 44.60 -5.13 -17.52
CA ARG A 32 43.98 -4.25 -18.52
C ARG A 32 43.92 -2.80 -18.03
N ARG A 33 45.07 -2.10 -18.06
CA ARG A 33 45.25 -0.78 -17.42
C ARG A 33 44.21 0.28 -17.83
N ARG A 34 43.99 0.50 -19.14
CA ARG A 34 43.07 1.55 -19.61
C ARG A 34 41.63 1.28 -19.15
N LEU A 35 41.18 0.04 -19.25
CA LEU A 35 39.85 -0.38 -18.81
C LEU A 35 39.70 -0.25 -17.28
N ALA A 36 40.70 -0.68 -16.52
CA ALA A 36 40.70 -0.57 -15.07
C ALA A 36 40.59 0.89 -14.60
N LEU A 37 41.35 1.80 -15.20
CA LEU A 37 41.31 3.23 -14.87
C LEU A 37 39.97 3.86 -15.28
N GLY A 38 39.45 3.53 -16.46
CA GLY A 38 38.16 4.04 -16.93
C GLY A 38 36.99 3.62 -16.05
N LEU A 39 36.91 2.33 -15.70
CA LEU A 39 35.87 1.80 -14.82
C LEU A 39 35.99 2.35 -13.39
N ALA A 40 37.21 2.48 -12.86
CA ALA A 40 37.42 3.06 -11.53
C ALA A 40 37.09 4.56 -11.48
N ALA A 41 37.38 5.32 -12.54
CA ALA A 41 36.99 6.72 -12.63
C ALA A 41 35.45 6.87 -12.70
N PHE A 42 34.79 6.04 -13.50
CA PHE A 42 33.33 5.97 -13.56
C PHE A 42 32.73 5.62 -12.19
N ALA A 43 33.27 4.60 -11.52
CA ALA A 43 32.81 4.17 -10.20
C ALA A 43 32.97 5.27 -9.14
N LEU A 44 34.08 6.01 -9.17
CA LEU A 44 34.31 7.15 -8.30
C LEU A 44 33.27 8.25 -8.53
N LEU A 45 32.98 8.60 -9.79
CA LEU A 45 31.95 9.58 -10.12
C LEU A 45 30.56 9.13 -9.64
N ALA A 46 30.21 7.87 -9.84
CA ALA A 46 28.96 7.30 -9.32
C ALA A 46 28.90 7.34 -7.79
N THR A 47 30.00 6.99 -7.10
CA THR A 47 30.09 7.03 -5.63
C THR A 47 29.90 8.45 -5.09
N VAL A 48 30.52 9.45 -5.73
CA VAL A 48 30.34 10.88 -5.36
C VAL A 48 28.93 11.36 -5.68
N ALA A 49 28.36 10.98 -6.82
CA ALA A 49 26.99 11.31 -7.18
C ALA A 49 25.98 10.74 -6.17
N ARG A 50 26.25 9.56 -5.61
CA ARG A 50 25.41 8.93 -4.58
C ARG A 50 25.34 9.78 -3.30
N ALA A 51 26.38 10.52 -2.93
CA ALA A 51 26.31 11.42 -1.78
C ALA A 51 25.24 12.52 -1.95
N ILE A 52 24.99 12.95 -3.20
CA ILE A 52 23.96 13.93 -3.53
C ILE A 52 22.57 13.32 -3.31
N THR A 53 22.34 12.08 -3.79
CA THR A 53 21.06 11.40 -3.61
C THR A 53 20.78 11.08 -2.15
N ILE A 54 21.77 10.61 -1.39
CA ILE A 54 21.65 10.37 0.05
C ILE A 54 21.28 11.67 0.79
N THR A 55 21.94 12.79 0.47
CA THR A 55 21.63 14.09 1.09
C THR A 55 20.22 14.55 0.76
N ALA A 56 19.78 14.40 -0.49
CA ALA A 56 18.44 14.77 -0.91
C ALA A 56 17.37 13.89 -0.24
N LEU A 57 17.62 12.58 -0.08
CA LEU A 57 16.72 11.68 0.65
C LEU A 57 16.65 12.04 2.14
N ALA A 58 17.78 12.38 2.76
CA ALA A 58 17.81 12.79 4.17
C ALA A 58 17.00 14.07 4.41
N ARG A 59 16.99 15.01 3.45
CA ARG A 59 16.14 16.22 3.50
C ARG A 59 14.65 15.92 3.32
N ALA A 60 14.32 14.86 2.57
CA ALA A 60 12.93 14.42 2.40
C ALA A 60 12.38 13.70 3.64
N GLY A 61 13.25 13.09 4.45
CA GLY A 61 12.93 12.49 5.73
C GLY A 61 13.97 11.46 6.17
N TRP A 62 14.22 11.36 7.49
CA TRP A 62 15.26 10.50 8.07
C TRP A 62 15.09 9.02 7.72
N TRP A 63 13.93 8.44 8.02
CA TRP A 63 13.11 8.03 6.90
C TRP A 63 13.78 7.23 5.80
N PHE A 64 13.91 7.91 4.65
CA PHE A 64 14.40 7.42 3.38
C PHE A 64 15.93 7.24 3.32
N ALA A 65 16.64 7.70 4.35
CA ALA A 65 18.09 7.82 4.33
C ALA A 65 18.81 7.12 5.49
N ALA A 66 18.10 6.59 6.49
CA ALA A 66 18.70 6.05 7.71
C ALA A 66 19.82 5.03 7.44
N GLU A 67 19.54 3.99 6.65
CA GLU A 67 20.54 2.97 6.28
C GLU A 67 21.61 3.53 5.34
N LYS A 68 21.25 4.51 4.52
CA LYS A 68 22.17 5.13 3.56
C LYS A 68 23.20 6.00 4.27
N VAL A 69 22.78 6.74 5.30
CA VAL A 69 23.64 7.63 6.08
C VAL A 69 24.50 6.83 7.05
N LEU A 70 23.93 5.83 7.73
CA LEU A 70 24.63 5.12 8.81
C LEU A 70 25.45 3.93 8.33
N ILE A 71 25.12 3.34 7.18
CA ILE A 71 25.84 2.16 6.66
C ILE A 71 26.44 2.47 5.29
N ALA A 72 25.63 2.90 4.32
CA ALA A 72 26.12 3.05 2.95
C ALA A 72 27.21 4.13 2.82
N ALA A 73 27.00 5.32 3.37
CA ALA A 73 27.95 6.42 3.27
C ALA A 73 29.31 6.09 3.92
N PRO A 74 29.40 5.52 5.14
CA PRO A 74 30.67 5.04 5.69
C PRO A 74 31.38 4.00 4.80
N LEU A 75 30.64 3.05 4.22
CA LEU A 75 31.20 2.07 3.30
C LEU A 75 31.69 2.71 1.99
N SER A 76 30.96 3.68 1.45
CA SER A 76 31.39 4.47 0.29
C SER A 76 32.65 5.30 0.57
N VAL A 77 32.75 5.92 1.74
CA VAL A 77 33.97 6.63 2.15
C VAL A 77 35.14 5.65 2.26
N ALA A 78 34.94 4.47 2.84
CA ALA A 78 35.96 3.43 2.91
C ALA A 78 36.44 2.99 1.52
N ALA A 79 35.51 2.78 0.59
CA ALA A 79 35.79 2.43 -0.79
C ALA A 79 36.73 3.46 -1.44
N VAL A 80 36.38 4.75 -1.33
CA VAL A 80 37.17 5.86 -1.88
C VAL A 80 38.55 5.96 -1.23
N VAL A 81 38.63 5.91 0.11
CA VAL A 81 39.88 6.03 0.88
C VAL A 81 40.86 4.90 0.55
N VAL A 82 40.36 3.69 0.30
CA VAL A 82 41.20 2.53 -0.05
C VAL A 82 41.62 2.55 -1.52
N ALA A 83 40.70 2.84 -2.43
CA ALA A 83 40.93 2.73 -3.87
C ALA A 83 41.68 3.93 -4.47
N VAL A 84 41.27 5.16 -4.15
CA VAL A 84 41.72 6.37 -4.86
C VAL A 84 43.21 6.66 -4.68
N PRO A 85 43.80 6.60 -3.48
CA PRO A 85 45.24 6.83 -3.32
C PRO A 85 46.10 5.84 -4.12
N ARG A 86 45.60 4.63 -4.37
CA ARG A 86 46.27 3.61 -5.19
C ARG A 86 46.19 3.92 -6.68
N LEU A 87 45.08 4.49 -7.14
CA LEU A 87 44.94 4.95 -8.52
C LEU A 87 45.81 6.18 -8.81
N LEU A 88 45.81 7.16 -7.89
CA LEU A 88 46.57 8.41 -8.03
C LEU A 88 48.08 8.20 -8.09
N ARG A 89 48.60 7.19 -7.39
CA ARG A 89 50.03 6.81 -7.45
C ARG A 89 50.44 6.17 -8.78
N ALA A 90 49.49 5.95 -9.70
CA ALA A 90 49.71 5.41 -11.04
C ALA A 90 50.68 4.21 -11.06
N PRO A 91 50.37 3.12 -10.35
CA PRO A 91 51.32 2.05 -10.07
C PRO A 91 51.91 1.49 -11.35
N ALA A 92 53.22 1.19 -11.32
CA ALA A 92 53.94 0.59 -12.43
C ALA A 92 53.27 -0.73 -12.88
N ASP A 93 52.88 -1.57 -11.91
CA ASP A 93 52.01 -2.72 -12.14
C ASP A 93 50.58 -2.43 -11.68
N ILE A 94 49.67 -2.25 -12.64
CA ILE A 94 48.26 -2.00 -12.35
C ILE A 94 47.61 -3.14 -11.56
N ARG A 95 48.13 -4.36 -11.61
CA ARG A 95 47.62 -5.51 -10.84
C ARG A 95 47.65 -5.28 -9.33
N SER A 96 48.57 -4.43 -8.86
CA SER A 96 48.66 -4.02 -7.45
C SER A 96 47.46 -3.20 -6.96
N ALA A 97 46.64 -2.67 -7.87
CA ALA A 97 45.39 -1.97 -7.56
C ALA A 97 44.17 -2.91 -7.47
N ALA A 98 44.30 -4.20 -7.84
CA ALA A 98 43.16 -5.11 -7.95
C ALA A 98 42.43 -5.30 -6.60
N VAL A 99 43.18 -5.61 -5.54
CA VAL A 99 42.60 -5.81 -4.19
C VAL A 99 41.94 -4.53 -3.65
N PRO A 100 42.56 -3.33 -3.70
CA PRO A 100 41.90 -2.08 -3.34
C PRO A 100 40.60 -1.77 -4.11
N LEU A 101 40.58 -2.02 -5.41
CA LEU A 101 39.40 -1.77 -6.25
C LEU A 101 38.28 -2.78 -5.98
N LEU A 102 38.63 -4.05 -5.78
CA LEU A 102 37.67 -5.08 -5.39
C LEU A 102 37.11 -4.84 -3.99
N PHE A 103 37.94 -4.37 -3.04
CA PHE A 103 37.48 -3.91 -1.73
C PHE A 103 36.42 -2.83 -1.85
N ALA A 104 36.65 -1.81 -2.70
CA ALA A 104 35.67 -0.77 -2.97
C ALA A 104 34.36 -1.34 -3.54
N GLY A 105 34.45 -2.32 -4.45
CA GLY A 105 33.29 -3.03 -4.99
C GLY A 105 32.52 -3.82 -3.93
N TYR A 106 33.22 -4.52 -3.03
CA TYR A 106 32.57 -5.21 -1.91
C TYR A 106 31.91 -4.23 -0.94
N ALA A 107 32.53 -3.09 -0.66
CA ALA A 107 31.96 -2.07 0.23
C ALA A 107 30.67 -1.47 -0.35
N GLU A 108 30.67 -1.04 -1.62
CA GLU A 108 29.45 -0.57 -2.29
C GLU A 108 28.41 -1.68 -2.45
N GLY A 109 28.84 -2.90 -2.78
CA GLY A 109 27.96 -4.06 -2.88
C GLY A 109 27.31 -4.44 -1.55
N GLY A 110 28.07 -4.40 -0.44
CA GLY A 110 27.55 -4.63 0.90
C GLY A 110 26.55 -3.55 1.33
N ALA A 111 26.86 -2.28 1.05
CA ALA A 111 25.92 -1.17 1.24
C ALA A 111 24.62 -1.35 0.47
N LEU A 112 24.72 -1.74 -0.81
CA LEU A 112 23.57 -2.04 -1.67
C LEU A 112 22.74 -3.21 -1.12
N LEU A 113 23.38 -4.29 -0.68
CA LEU A 113 22.69 -5.45 -0.09
C LEU A 113 21.91 -5.06 1.15
N VAL A 114 22.47 -4.25 2.05
CA VAL A 114 21.73 -3.73 3.21
C VAL A 114 20.50 -2.93 2.77
N THR A 115 20.65 -2.02 1.81
CA THR A 115 19.52 -1.22 1.29
C THR A 115 18.41 -2.09 0.66
N VAL A 116 18.76 -3.19 0.00
CA VAL A 116 17.78 -4.04 -0.72
C VAL A 116 17.18 -5.13 0.16
N LEU A 117 17.94 -5.69 1.11
CA LEU A 117 17.53 -6.86 1.89
C LEU A 117 17.05 -6.52 3.31
N HIS A 118 17.52 -5.41 3.88
CA HIS A 118 17.19 -5.02 5.25
C HIS A 118 16.41 -3.71 5.30
N GLY A 119 16.88 -2.68 4.60
CA GLY A 119 16.17 -1.40 4.52
C GLY A 119 16.07 -0.70 5.88
N TYR A 120 14.84 -0.57 6.38
CA TYR A 120 14.49 0.14 7.61
C TYR A 120 13.79 -0.79 8.62
N PRO A 121 14.03 -0.63 9.94
CA PRO A 121 14.94 0.32 10.57
C PRO A 121 16.38 -0.15 10.44
N VAL A 122 17.30 0.80 10.47
CA VAL A 122 18.72 0.50 10.48
C VAL A 122 19.11 -0.22 11.78
N SER A 123 19.81 -1.34 11.67
CA SER A 123 20.30 -2.11 12.82
C SER A 123 21.82 -2.24 12.83
N ALA A 124 22.40 -2.30 14.03
CA ALA A 124 23.83 -2.59 14.21
C ALA A 124 24.22 -3.94 13.60
N GLY A 125 23.33 -4.95 13.72
CA GLY A 125 23.52 -6.28 13.16
C GLY A 125 23.69 -6.26 11.64
N ALA A 126 22.83 -5.55 10.92
CA ALA A 126 22.96 -5.41 9.46
C ALA A 126 24.26 -4.70 9.05
N GLY A 127 24.67 -3.66 9.79
CA GLY A 127 25.96 -2.99 9.59
C GLY A 127 27.14 -3.93 9.80
N LEU A 128 27.15 -4.70 10.89
CA LEU A 128 28.22 -5.67 11.19
C LEU A 128 28.30 -6.80 10.16
N LEU A 129 27.17 -7.33 9.72
CA LEU A 129 27.12 -8.35 8.67
C LEU A 129 27.67 -7.81 7.34
N ALA A 130 27.34 -6.57 6.97
CA ALA A 130 27.89 -5.93 5.78
C ALA A 130 29.42 -5.80 5.87
N VAL A 131 29.95 -5.29 7.00
CA VAL A 131 31.40 -5.18 7.20
C VAL A 131 32.08 -6.55 7.19
N ALA A 132 31.52 -7.55 7.89
CA ALA A 132 32.06 -8.91 7.91
C ALA A 132 32.11 -9.52 6.51
N GLY A 133 31.08 -9.31 5.69
CA GLY A 133 31.04 -9.71 4.28
C GLY A 133 32.16 -9.05 3.47
N VAL A 134 32.35 -7.74 3.61
CA VAL A 134 33.42 -6.98 2.94
C VAL A 134 34.81 -7.51 3.31
N VAL A 135 35.07 -7.71 4.60
CA VAL A 135 36.35 -8.21 5.11
C VAL A 135 36.63 -9.63 4.60
N THR A 136 35.63 -10.50 4.66
CA THR A 136 35.74 -11.90 4.21
C THR A 136 36.02 -11.97 2.71
N ALA A 137 35.23 -11.27 1.89
CA ALA A 137 35.40 -11.23 0.44
C ALA A 137 36.79 -10.68 0.05
N THR A 138 37.25 -9.64 0.74
CA THR A 138 38.59 -9.07 0.53
C THR A 138 39.70 -10.06 0.90
N GLY A 139 39.54 -10.79 2.01
CA GLY A 139 40.49 -11.82 2.45
C GLY A 139 40.61 -12.99 1.47
N VAL A 140 39.47 -13.46 0.93
CA VAL A 140 39.43 -14.50 -0.11
C VAL A 140 40.14 -14.02 -1.38
N THR A 141 39.81 -12.82 -1.85
CA THR A 141 40.43 -12.22 -3.05
C THR A 141 41.93 -12.01 -2.90
N TRP A 142 42.38 -11.59 -1.72
CA TRP A 142 43.81 -11.53 -1.42
C TRP A 142 44.49 -12.89 -1.60
N ARG A 143 43.95 -13.94 -0.95
CA ARG A 143 44.52 -15.30 -1.05
C ARG A 143 44.55 -15.79 -2.49
N ALA A 144 43.50 -15.54 -3.26
CA ALA A 144 43.40 -15.94 -4.66
C ALA A 144 44.38 -15.20 -5.59
N LEU A 145 44.61 -13.90 -5.36
CA LEU A 145 45.48 -13.07 -6.22
C LEU A 145 46.96 -13.05 -5.79
N GLY A 146 47.29 -13.55 -4.60
CA GLY A 146 48.66 -13.58 -4.06
C GLY A 146 49.22 -12.19 -3.68
N ALA A 147 48.36 -11.17 -3.58
CA ALA A 147 48.77 -9.77 -3.39
C ALA A 147 48.49 -9.28 -1.96
N ARG A 148 49.51 -9.19 -1.09
CA ARG A 148 49.35 -8.78 0.32
C ARG A 148 48.52 -7.49 0.46
N PRO A 149 47.47 -7.47 1.32
CA PRO A 149 46.65 -6.29 1.52
C PRO A 149 47.53 -5.19 2.11
N SER A 150 47.30 -3.96 1.68
CA SER A 150 48.09 -2.85 2.18
C SER A 150 47.79 -2.54 3.65
N PRO A 151 48.73 -1.89 4.37
CA PRO A 151 48.45 -1.37 5.70
C PRO A 151 47.25 -0.43 5.73
N THR A 152 47.02 0.32 4.63
CA THR A 152 45.84 1.18 4.45
C THR A 152 44.55 0.36 4.39
N VAL A 153 44.50 -0.72 3.59
CA VAL A 153 43.33 -1.62 3.51
C VAL A 153 43.01 -2.20 4.89
N SER A 154 44.04 -2.67 5.61
CA SER A 154 43.85 -3.31 6.92
C SER A 154 43.39 -2.30 7.98
N ARG A 155 43.99 -1.10 8.04
CA ARG A 155 43.61 -0.04 8.98
C ARG A 155 42.24 0.55 8.67
N THR A 156 41.90 0.75 7.40
CA THR A 156 40.58 1.25 7.00
C THR A 156 39.50 0.20 7.24
N ALA A 157 39.74 -1.08 6.97
CA ALA A 157 38.80 -2.14 7.31
C ALA A 157 38.51 -2.20 8.81
N VAL A 158 39.54 -2.06 9.66
CA VAL A 158 39.37 -1.96 11.12
C VAL A 158 38.65 -0.67 11.52
N ALA A 159 39.00 0.48 10.96
CA ALA A 159 38.35 1.75 11.27
C ALA A 159 36.86 1.75 10.88
N VAL A 160 36.51 1.13 9.76
CA VAL A 160 35.12 0.96 9.30
C VAL A 160 34.37 -0.02 10.19
N ALA A 161 35.02 -1.12 10.61
CA ALA A 161 34.43 -2.06 11.57
C ALA A 161 34.16 -1.39 12.92
N VAL A 162 35.10 -0.58 13.43
CA VAL A 162 34.94 0.19 14.67
C VAL A 162 33.86 1.27 14.52
N ALA A 163 33.83 2.01 13.40
CA ALA A 163 32.79 3.00 13.13
C ALA A 163 31.40 2.36 13.01
N ALA A 164 31.27 1.20 12.34
CA ALA A 164 30.02 0.45 12.28
C ALA A 164 29.56 -0.02 13.68
N LEU A 165 30.51 -0.42 14.54
CA LEU A 165 30.24 -0.80 15.93
C LEU A 165 29.73 0.40 16.74
N VAL A 166 30.40 1.56 16.65
CA VAL A 166 30.07 2.78 17.42
C VAL A 166 28.75 3.41 16.95
N THR A 167 28.54 3.52 15.63
CA THR A 167 27.29 4.08 15.06
C THR A 167 26.10 3.15 15.30
N GLY A 168 26.32 1.83 15.36
CA GLY A 168 25.30 0.84 15.68
C GLY A 168 24.86 0.82 17.14
N THR A 169 25.74 1.18 18.09
CA THR A 169 25.43 1.18 19.53
C THR A 169 24.82 2.49 20.05
N GLY A 170 24.98 3.62 19.34
CA GLY A 170 24.68 4.97 19.87
C GLY A 170 23.27 5.51 19.64
N LEU A 171 22.43 4.87 18.81
CA LEU A 171 21.12 5.42 18.37
C LEU A 171 19.95 4.44 18.46
N VAL A 172 20.15 3.28 19.10
CA VAL A 172 19.07 2.30 19.31
C VAL A 172 18.29 2.69 20.57
N VAL A 173 17.37 3.65 20.44
CA VAL A 173 16.16 3.57 21.27
C VAL A 173 15.27 2.56 20.56
N ALA A 174 15.50 1.28 20.86
CA ALA A 174 14.51 0.27 20.51
C ALA A 174 13.22 0.69 21.23
N PRO A 175 12.09 0.86 20.53
CA PRO A 175 10.82 0.85 21.24
C PRO A 175 10.79 -0.47 22.01
N ALA A 176 10.48 -0.40 23.30
CA ALA A 176 10.33 -1.60 24.11
C ALA A 176 9.40 -2.56 23.36
N ALA A 177 9.81 -3.82 23.24
CA ALA A 177 8.91 -4.87 22.76
C ALA A 177 7.63 -4.76 23.59
N ALA A 178 6.52 -4.41 22.93
CA ALA A 178 5.23 -4.53 23.57
C ALA A 178 5.12 -5.98 24.04
N PRO A 179 4.70 -6.24 25.30
CA PRO A 179 4.50 -7.61 25.74
C PRO A 179 3.57 -8.29 24.73
N ALA A 180 3.94 -9.51 24.30
CA ALA A 180 3.04 -10.37 23.56
C ALA A 180 1.79 -10.54 24.43
N ALA A 181 0.72 -9.83 24.08
CA ALA A 181 -0.57 -10.04 24.71
C ALA A 181 -1.03 -11.43 24.24
N PRO A 182 -1.28 -12.38 25.17
CA PRO A 182 -1.87 -13.64 24.79
C PRO A 182 -3.20 -13.36 24.09
N HIS A 183 -3.37 -13.86 22.86
CA HIS A 183 -4.66 -13.88 22.21
C HIS A 183 -5.53 -14.92 22.94
N GLY A 184 -6.40 -14.45 23.83
CA GLY A 184 -7.52 -15.26 24.28
C GLY A 184 -8.51 -15.39 23.12
N HIS A 185 -8.89 -16.63 22.77
CA HIS A 185 -9.90 -16.92 21.75
C HIS A 185 -11.35 -16.63 22.22
N ASP A 186 -11.52 -15.76 23.22
CA ASP A 186 -12.83 -15.29 23.64
C ASP A 186 -13.23 -14.12 22.75
N TYR A 187 -13.86 -14.44 21.61
CA TYR A 187 -14.46 -13.43 20.74
C TYR A 187 -15.54 -12.70 21.52
N ALA A 188 -15.39 -11.38 21.70
CA ALA A 188 -16.37 -10.57 22.41
C ALA A 188 -17.73 -10.67 21.69
N GLU A 189 -18.76 -11.10 22.42
CA GLU A 189 -20.11 -11.21 21.88
C GLU A 189 -20.63 -9.81 21.50
N ALA A 190 -21.17 -9.66 20.29
CA ALA A 190 -21.72 -8.38 19.85
C ALA A 190 -22.88 -7.96 20.77
N ALA A 191 -22.97 -6.66 21.08
CA ALA A 191 -24.17 -6.14 21.71
C ALA A 191 -25.41 -6.53 20.88
N PRO A 192 -26.53 -6.96 21.51
CA PRO A 192 -27.71 -7.38 20.77
C PRO A 192 -28.25 -6.22 19.94
N VAL A 193 -28.07 -6.32 18.63
CA VAL A 193 -28.81 -5.53 17.66
C VAL A 193 -30.22 -6.10 17.56
N GLY A 194 -31.22 -5.24 17.32
CA GLY A 194 -32.64 -5.64 17.26
C GLY A 194 -32.94 -6.70 16.19
N GLU A 195 -34.21 -7.06 16.04
CA GLU A 195 -34.63 -8.03 15.01
C GLU A 195 -34.19 -7.61 13.61
N PRO A 196 -33.65 -8.53 12.78
CA PRO A 196 -33.16 -8.21 11.45
C PRO A 196 -34.30 -7.82 10.51
N THR A 197 -34.16 -6.66 9.87
CA THR A 197 -35.10 -6.13 8.87
C THR A 197 -34.71 -6.52 7.44
N ARG A 198 -33.46 -6.97 7.25
CA ARG A 198 -32.92 -7.50 5.99
C ARG A 198 -32.16 -8.79 6.26
N ARG A 199 -32.47 -9.84 5.51
CA ARG A 199 -31.80 -11.14 5.61
C ARG A 199 -31.23 -11.54 4.27
N PHE A 200 -29.97 -11.97 4.27
CA PHE A 200 -29.27 -12.46 3.09
C PHE A 200 -28.57 -13.78 3.38
N THR A 201 -28.39 -14.60 2.34
CA THR A 201 -27.57 -15.81 2.42
C THR A 201 -26.56 -15.81 1.29
N LEU A 202 -25.29 -15.96 1.64
CA LEU A 202 -24.17 -16.04 0.71
C LEU A 202 -23.51 -17.41 0.86
N THR A 203 -23.55 -18.22 -0.19
CA THR A 203 -22.89 -19.52 -0.24
C THR A 203 -21.62 -19.41 -1.06
N ALA A 204 -20.46 -19.46 -0.41
CA ALA A 204 -19.17 -19.52 -1.05
C ALA A 204 -18.90 -20.91 -1.62
N GLY A 205 -18.41 -20.98 -2.85
CA GLY A 205 -17.91 -22.22 -3.41
C GLY A 205 -17.26 -22.05 -4.78
N THR A 206 -16.62 -23.12 -5.26
CA THR A 206 -16.08 -23.20 -6.61
C THR A 206 -17.18 -23.09 -7.66
N ALA A 207 -16.92 -22.37 -8.74
CA ALA A 207 -17.88 -22.16 -9.82
C ALA A 207 -17.17 -22.08 -11.17
N THR A 208 -17.95 -22.27 -12.23
CA THR A 208 -17.55 -21.87 -13.59
C THR A 208 -18.45 -20.72 -13.99
N VAL A 209 -17.86 -19.56 -14.28
CA VAL A 209 -18.60 -18.33 -14.61
C VAL A 209 -18.31 -17.94 -16.05
N GLY A 210 -19.36 -17.54 -16.79
CA GLY A 210 -19.23 -17.03 -18.14
C GLY A 210 -18.88 -15.54 -18.12
N VAL A 211 -17.68 -15.17 -18.61
CA VAL A 211 -17.23 -13.79 -18.73
C VAL A 211 -16.74 -13.53 -20.14
N SER A 212 -17.31 -12.51 -20.81
CA SER A 212 -16.92 -12.10 -22.18
C SER A 212 -16.88 -13.27 -23.18
N GLY A 213 -17.88 -14.17 -23.10
CA GLY A 213 -17.98 -15.35 -23.97
C GLY A 213 -17.03 -16.51 -23.63
N ARG A 214 -16.30 -16.44 -22.50
CA ARG A 214 -15.39 -17.48 -22.01
C ARG A 214 -15.89 -18.02 -20.67
N ASN A 215 -15.84 -19.34 -20.50
CA ASN A 215 -16.04 -19.97 -19.20
C ASN A 215 -14.72 -19.96 -18.42
N VAL A 216 -14.72 -19.37 -17.23
CA VAL A 216 -13.55 -19.30 -16.35
C VAL A 216 -13.85 -19.96 -15.00
N ALA A 217 -12.84 -20.62 -14.43
CA ALA A 217 -12.94 -21.13 -13.07
C ALA A 217 -12.90 -19.95 -12.09
N ALA A 218 -13.78 -20.00 -11.08
CA ALA A 218 -13.95 -18.94 -10.10
C ALA A 218 -14.25 -19.55 -8.72
N TRP A 219 -14.07 -18.75 -7.68
CA TRP A 219 -14.72 -18.95 -6.38
C TRP A 219 -15.77 -17.85 -6.26
N ALA A 220 -17.01 -18.24 -5.97
CA ALA A 220 -18.15 -17.36 -6.13
C ALA A 220 -19.08 -17.43 -4.92
N PHE A 221 -19.68 -16.29 -4.59
CA PHE A 221 -20.86 -16.26 -3.72
C PHE A 221 -22.11 -16.52 -4.58
N ASN A 222 -22.90 -17.53 -4.20
CA ASN A 222 -24.11 -17.95 -4.90
C ASN A 222 -23.89 -18.30 -6.39
N GLY A 223 -22.70 -18.79 -6.73
CA GLY A 223 -22.37 -19.24 -8.09
C GLY A 223 -22.17 -18.13 -9.12
N GLN A 224 -22.11 -16.86 -8.70
CA GLN A 224 -21.88 -15.70 -9.58
C GLN A 224 -20.69 -14.84 -9.14
N VAL A 225 -20.07 -14.17 -10.11
CA VAL A 225 -19.04 -13.14 -9.89
C VAL A 225 -19.42 -11.90 -10.71
N PRO A 226 -19.52 -10.70 -10.10
CA PRO A 226 -19.48 -10.45 -8.66
C PRO A 226 -20.55 -11.22 -7.86
N GLY A 227 -20.32 -11.41 -6.57
CA GLY A 227 -21.32 -11.88 -5.63
C GLY A 227 -22.56 -10.96 -5.61
N PRO A 228 -23.69 -11.42 -5.05
CA PRO A 228 -24.93 -10.64 -5.01
C PRO A 228 -24.75 -9.23 -4.42
N GLU A 229 -25.34 -8.21 -5.03
CA GLU A 229 -25.41 -6.88 -4.42
C GLU A 229 -26.35 -6.92 -3.22
N LEU A 230 -25.84 -6.54 -2.05
CA LEU A 230 -26.61 -6.41 -0.82
C LEU A 230 -27.05 -4.96 -0.68
N THR A 231 -28.34 -4.74 -0.46
CA THR A 231 -28.89 -3.39 -0.31
C THR A 231 -29.57 -3.22 1.03
N ALA A 232 -29.33 -2.08 1.67
CA ALA A 232 -29.97 -1.69 2.92
C ALA A 232 -30.31 -0.20 2.90
N THR A 233 -31.12 0.22 3.86
CA THR A 233 -31.39 1.61 4.17
C THR A 233 -30.89 1.91 5.58
N VAL A 234 -30.36 3.12 5.81
CA VAL A 234 -29.96 3.54 7.16
C VAL A 234 -31.09 3.28 8.16
N GLY A 235 -30.76 2.60 9.25
CA GLY A 235 -31.70 2.12 10.27
C GLY A 235 -32.08 0.63 10.15
N ASP A 236 -31.85 0.00 8.99
CA ASP A 236 -32.03 -1.45 8.84
C ASP A 236 -31.08 -2.22 9.76
N VAL A 237 -31.50 -3.42 10.19
CA VAL A 237 -30.60 -4.41 10.80
C VAL A 237 -30.37 -5.51 9.78
N LEU A 238 -29.12 -5.65 9.33
CA LEU A 238 -28.72 -6.69 8.39
C LEU A 238 -28.37 -7.96 9.14
N GLU A 239 -28.84 -9.08 8.61
CA GLU A 239 -28.40 -10.41 8.95
C GLU A 239 -27.92 -11.12 7.68
N VAL A 240 -26.66 -11.53 7.66
CA VAL A 240 -26.05 -12.21 6.52
C VAL A 240 -25.50 -13.55 6.96
N THR A 241 -26.10 -14.63 6.47
CA THR A 241 -25.60 -15.98 6.69
C THR A 241 -24.59 -16.34 5.61
N LEU A 242 -23.33 -16.49 5.99
CA LEU A 242 -22.27 -17.05 5.15
C LEU A 242 -22.26 -18.57 5.29
N ARG A 243 -22.27 -19.28 4.17
CA ARG A 243 -22.08 -20.75 4.10
C ARG A 243 -20.86 -21.07 3.26
N ASN A 244 -20.01 -21.98 3.73
CA ASN A 244 -18.91 -22.48 2.91
C ASN A 244 -19.26 -23.86 2.35
N ARG A 245 -19.41 -23.97 1.03
CA ARG A 245 -19.72 -25.25 0.39
C ARG A 245 -18.48 -26.14 0.22
N ASP A 246 -17.39 -25.59 -0.31
CA ASP A 246 -16.25 -26.41 -0.77
C ASP A 246 -14.88 -25.68 -0.79
N ILE A 247 -14.75 -24.47 -0.21
CA ILE A 247 -13.47 -23.75 -0.15
C ILE A 247 -12.62 -24.28 1.01
N GLY A 248 -11.62 -25.11 0.69
CA GLY A 248 -10.90 -25.93 1.67
C GLY A 248 -10.15 -25.18 2.79
N ARG A 249 -9.61 -23.99 2.52
CA ARG A 249 -8.90 -23.16 3.52
C ARG A 249 -9.83 -22.27 4.36
N GLY A 250 -11.15 -22.40 4.18
CA GLY A 250 -12.16 -21.58 4.85
C GLY A 250 -12.44 -20.26 4.13
N VAL A 251 -13.53 -19.60 4.54
CA VAL A 251 -13.97 -18.28 4.05
C VAL A 251 -14.46 -17.42 5.22
N THR A 252 -14.45 -16.10 5.04
CA THR A 252 -15.14 -15.15 5.91
C THR A 252 -15.80 -14.05 5.06
N LEU A 253 -16.45 -13.08 5.69
CA LEU A 253 -16.89 -11.82 5.06
C LEU A 253 -16.32 -10.67 5.86
N HIS A 254 -15.44 -9.89 5.24
CA HIS A 254 -15.09 -8.56 5.69
C HIS A 254 -15.97 -7.53 4.98
N TRP A 255 -16.44 -6.53 5.73
CA TRP A 255 -17.32 -5.45 5.27
C TRP A 255 -16.48 -4.21 4.98
N HIS A 256 -15.81 -4.21 3.83
CA HIS A 256 -14.80 -3.22 3.49
C HIS A 256 -15.34 -1.79 3.54
N GLY A 257 -14.75 -1.01 4.44
CA GLY A 257 -15.10 0.38 4.71
C GLY A 257 -16.41 0.57 5.48
N TYR A 258 -17.06 -0.51 5.96
CA TYR A 258 -18.23 -0.40 6.82
C TYR A 258 -17.84 -0.58 8.28
N ASP A 259 -18.04 0.44 9.10
CA ASP A 259 -17.73 0.37 10.55
C ASP A 259 -18.76 -0.52 11.28
N VAL A 260 -18.57 -1.84 11.17
CA VAL A 260 -19.31 -2.86 11.92
C VAL A 260 -18.76 -2.99 13.35
N PRO A 261 -19.48 -3.65 14.28
CA PRO A 261 -18.86 -4.10 15.54
C PRO A 261 -17.73 -5.08 15.27
N ASN A 262 -16.69 -5.09 16.12
CA ASN A 262 -15.47 -5.87 15.87
C ASN A 262 -15.70 -7.37 15.61
N SER A 263 -16.62 -8.00 16.34
CA SER A 263 -16.97 -9.42 16.14
C SER A 263 -17.69 -9.75 14.82
N GLN A 264 -18.00 -8.73 14.02
CA GLN A 264 -18.63 -8.86 12.71
C GLN A 264 -17.64 -8.57 11.56
N ASP A 265 -16.38 -8.26 11.86
CA ASP A 265 -15.39 -7.75 10.89
C ASP A 265 -14.80 -8.83 9.96
N GLY A 266 -14.91 -10.12 10.34
CA GLY A 266 -14.55 -11.21 9.43
C GLY A 266 -13.07 -11.57 9.33
N VAL A 267 -12.22 -11.17 10.28
CA VAL A 267 -10.78 -11.44 10.26
C VAL A 267 -10.48 -12.77 10.98
N PRO A 268 -10.07 -13.83 10.25
CA PRO A 268 -9.81 -15.15 10.84
C PRO A 268 -8.72 -15.10 11.91
N GLY A 269 -8.94 -15.75 13.04
CA GLY A 269 -7.99 -15.79 14.17
C GLY A 269 -7.95 -14.52 15.01
N VAL A 270 -8.66 -13.46 14.61
CA VAL A 270 -8.71 -12.18 15.32
C VAL A 270 -10.13 -11.88 15.80
N THR A 271 -11.09 -11.76 14.88
CA THR A 271 -12.48 -11.41 15.21
C THR A 271 -13.45 -12.58 15.09
N GLN A 272 -13.05 -13.65 14.40
CA GLN A 272 -13.75 -14.92 14.34
C GLN A 272 -12.83 -16.05 13.85
N ASP A 273 -13.30 -17.29 13.88
CA ASP A 273 -12.68 -18.38 13.13
C ASP A 273 -13.07 -18.35 11.64
N ALA A 274 -12.22 -18.96 10.80
CA ALA A 274 -12.56 -19.18 9.40
C ALA A 274 -13.72 -20.19 9.26
N VAL A 275 -14.69 -19.89 8.39
CA VAL A 275 -15.82 -20.80 8.12
C VAL A 275 -15.36 -21.91 7.19
N LEU A 276 -15.14 -23.12 7.72
CA LEU A 276 -14.69 -24.30 6.97
C LEU A 276 -15.81 -24.92 6.13
N PRO A 277 -15.49 -25.80 5.15
CA PRO A 277 -16.52 -26.46 4.34
C PRO A 277 -17.59 -27.17 5.18
N GLY A 278 -18.86 -26.95 4.83
CA GLY A 278 -20.02 -27.46 5.55
C GLY A 278 -20.46 -26.59 6.75
N GLN A 279 -19.69 -25.57 7.14
CA GLN A 279 -20.03 -24.66 8.22
C GLN A 279 -20.75 -23.40 7.72
N GLU A 280 -21.37 -22.69 8.66
CA GLU A 280 -21.96 -21.38 8.44
C GLU A 280 -21.63 -20.41 9.57
N PHE A 281 -21.69 -19.11 9.27
CA PHE A 281 -21.53 -18.03 10.22
C PHE A 281 -22.56 -16.93 9.93
N VAL A 282 -23.14 -16.34 10.97
CA VAL A 282 -24.16 -15.30 10.83
C VAL A 282 -23.58 -13.98 11.28
N TYR A 283 -23.48 -13.04 10.34
CA TYR A 283 -23.13 -11.65 10.62
C TYR A 283 -24.41 -10.88 10.92
N ARG A 284 -24.42 -10.06 11.98
CA ARG A 284 -25.55 -9.18 12.31
C ARG A 284 -25.09 -7.82 12.81
N PHE A 285 -25.50 -6.76 12.12
CA PHE A 285 -25.17 -5.38 12.48
C PHE A 285 -26.21 -4.40 11.96
N ARG A 286 -26.22 -3.19 12.53
CA ARG A 286 -27.11 -2.11 12.11
C ARG A 286 -26.48 -1.34 10.95
N ALA A 287 -27.31 -0.96 9.99
CA ALA A 287 -26.91 -0.05 8.94
C ALA A 287 -26.98 1.41 9.43
N ASP A 288 -25.88 1.96 9.96
CA ASP A 288 -25.84 3.33 10.49
C ASP A 288 -25.17 4.35 9.55
N GLN A 289 -24.53 3.86 8.50
CA GLN A 289 -23.76 4.65 7.54
C GLN A 289 -24.32 4.45 6.14
N ALA A 290 -24.71 5.54 5.46
CA ALA A 290 -25.08 5.49 4.05
C ALA A 290 -23.82 5.61 3.19
N GLY A 291 -23.77 4.90 2.07
CA GLY A 291 -22.60 4.94 1.18
C GLY A 291 -22.49 3.72 0.26
N THR A 292 -21.41 3.74 -0.51
CA THR A 292 -20.99 2.65 -1.39
C THR A 292 -19.87 1.86 -0.71
N TYR A 293 -20.17 0.61 -0.37
CA TYR A 293 -19.25 -0.32 0.29
C TYR A 293 -19.19 -1.63 -0.50
N TRP A 294 -18.35 -2.55 -0.04
CA TRP A 294 -18.24 -3.86 -0.63
C TRP A 294 -17.88 -4.87 0.43
N TYR A 295 -18.01 -6.16 0.10
CA TYR A 295 -17.66 -7.24 0.99
C TYR A 295 -16.78 -8.24 0.25
N HIS A 296 -15.88 -8.89 0.97
CA HIS A 296 -15.01 -9.91 0.40
C HIS A 296 -14.52 -10.90 1.46
N THR A 297 -13.95 -12.02 1.02
CA THR A 297 -13.31 -12.94 1.98
C THR A 297 -12.03 -12.34 2.55
N HIS A 298 -11.86 -12.46 3.88
CA HIS A 298 -10.61 -12.15 4.56
C HIS A 298 -9.86 -13.43 5.03
N ALA A 299 -10.46 -14.60 4.82
CA ALA A 299 -9.73 -15.86 4.75
C ALA A 299 -9.20 -16.05 3.33
N VAL A 300 -7.93 -16.47 3.21
CA VAL A 300 -7.24 -16.66 1.91
C VAL A 300 -7.44 -15.47 0.95
N SER A 301 -7.35 -14.25 1.48
CA SER A 301 -7.80 -13.01 0.83
C SER A 301 -7.26 -12.84 -0.59
N ASP A 302 -5.94 -12.99 -0.81
CA ASP A 302 -5.35 -12.82 -2.15
C ASP A 302 -6.00 -13.76 -3.18
N LEU A 303 -5.91 -15.07 -2.94
CA LEU A 303 -6.46 -16.04 -3.89
C LEU A 303 -7.99 -15.95 -3.97
N GLY A 304 -8.67 -15.80 -2.84
CA GLY A 304 -10.13 -15.83 -2.77
C GLY A 304 -10.78 -14.66 -3.48
N VAL A 305 -10.31 -13.43 -3.24
CA VAL A 305 -10.82 -12.24 -3.91
C VAL A 305 -10.49 -12.27 -5.40
N ARG A 306 -9.24 -12.60 -5.75
CA ARG A 306 -8.82 -12.74 -7.16
C ARG A 306 -9.68 -13.74 -7.93
N MET A 307 -10.09 -14.83 -7.28
CA MET A 307 -10.95 -15.86 -7.86
C MET A 307 -12.44 -15.49 -7.87
N GLY A 308 -12.87 -14.42 -7.19
CA GLY A 308 -14.23 -13.88 -7.28
C GLY A 308 -15.06 -13.82 -5.99
N LEU A 309 -14.47 -14.09 -4.81
CA LEU A 309 -15.16 -13.99 -3.52
C LEU A 309 -15.24 -12.53 -3.04
N TYR A 310 -16.00 -11.71 -3.77
CA TYR A 310 -16.34 -10.34 -3.42
C TYR A 310 -17.76 -9.99 -3.91
N GLY A 311 -18.35 -8.92 -3.38
CA GLY A 311 -19.61 -8.34 -3.85
C GLY A 311 -19.83 -6.94 -3.28
N VAL A 312 -20.95 -6.30 -3.63
CA VAL A 312 -21.23 -4.90 -3.27
C VAL A 312 -22.18 -4.82 -2.08
N LEU A 313 -21.93 -3.89 -1.16
CA LEU A 313 -22.86 -3.47 -0.11
C LEU A 313 -23.25 -2.01 -0.36
N LEU A 314 -24.52 -1.77 -0.69
CA LEU A 314 -25.06 -0.44 -0.90
C LEU A 314 -26.02 -0.08 0.23
N VAL A 315 -25.66 0.95 1.00
CA VAL A 315 -26.54 1.48 2.06
C VAL A 315 -27.09 2.83 1.65
N ARG A 316 -28.41 2.90 1.46
CA ARG A 316 -29.12 4.12 1.08
C ARG A 316 -29.44 4.99 2.30
N PRO A 317 -29.45 6.32 2.17
CA PRO A 317 -29.96 7.20 3.22
C PRO A 317 -31.39 6.84 3.64
N ALA A 318 -31.74 7.09 4.90
CA ALA A 318 -33.12 6.94 5.36
C ALA A 318 -34.05 7.94 4.63
N PRO A 319 -35.28 7.54 4.28
CA PRO A 319 -36.29 8.48 3.79
C PRO A 319 -36.53 9.59 4.82
N VAL A 320 -36.55 10.84 4.37
CA VAL A 320 -36.91 11.99 5.21
C VAL A 320 -38.38 11.81 5.66
N ALA A 321 -38.61 11.77 6.97
CA ALA A 321 -39.92 11.44 7.56
C ALA A 321 -40.92 12.60 7.57
N ASP A 322 -40.51 13.78 7.15
CA ASP A 322 -41.31 14.99 7.16
C ASP A 322 -41.54 15.48 5.73
N GLY A 323 -42.82 15.67 5.37
CA GLY A 323 -43.26 16.25 4.10
C GLY A 323 -42.84 17.71 3.86
N SER A 324 -41.70 18.10 4.43
CA SER A 324 -41.04 19.41 4.35
C SER A 324 -40.05 19.50 3.19
N GLY A 325 -39.67 18.38 2.56
CA GLY A 325 -38.75 18.36 1.41
C GLY A 325 -37.32 18.81 1.72
N ALA A 326 -36.94 18.89 3.00
CA ALA A 326 -35.56 19.22 3.39
C ALA A 326 -34.72 17.95 3.46
N ALA A 327 -33.67 17.87 2.64
CA ALA A 327 -32.67 16.79 2.71
C ALA A 327 -32.04 16.72 4.11
N PRO A 328 -31.58 15.53 4.57
CA PRO A 328 -30.73 15.45 5.76
C PRO A 328 -29.51 16.36 5.55
N THR A 329 -28.73 16.63 6.58
CA THR A 329 -27.45 17.35 6.48
C THR A 329 -26.38 16.68 5.58
N GLY A 330 -26.74 15.68 4.77
CA GLY A 330 -26.02 15.31 3.55
C GLY A 330 -26.30 16.35 2.48
N GLY A 331 -25.23 16.96 1.94
CA GLY A 331 -25.31 18.06 0.98
C GLY A 331 -26.16 17.72 -0.25
N ALA A 332 -26.36 18.71 -1.11
CA ALA A 332 -27.19 18.72 -2.33
C ALA A 332 -26.93 17.62 -3.39
N ASP A 333 -26.18 16.56 -3.04
CA ASP A 333 -25.69 15.47 -3.87
C ASP A 333 -26.10 14.06 -3.35
N ALA A 334 -27.05 13.99 -2.40
CA ALA A 334 -27.72 12.74 -2.04
C ALA A 334 -28.30 12.07 -3.29
N ALA A 335 -28.25 10.73 -3.36
CA ALA A 335 -28.74 9.97 -4.51
C ALA A 335 -30.16 10.46 -4.87
N PRO A 336 -30.40 10.86 -6.13
CA PRO A 336 -31.67 11.46 -6.48
C PRO A 336 -32.76 10.41 -6.30
N ALA A 337 -33.83 10.74 -5.55
CA ALA A 337 -34.99 9.87 -5.36
C ALA A 337 -35.63 9.42 -6.69
N THR A 338 -35.31 10.13 -7.78
CA THR A 338 -35.66 9.83 -9.17
C THR A 338 -34.41 9.99 -10.06
N GLY A 339 -33.82 8.89 -10.54
CA GLY A 339 -32.63 8.91 -11.40
C GLY A 339 -32.08 7.52 -11.70
N VAL A 340 -30.95 7.47 -12.41
CA VAL A 340 -30.21 6.24 -12.72
C VAL A 340 -29.09 6.08 -11.70
N ASP A 341 -29.07 4.98 -10.94
CA ASP A 341 -28.06 4.66 -9.94
C ASP A 341 -27.41 3.32 -10.26
N VAL A 342 -26.11 3.32 -10.56
CA VAL A 342 -25.43 2.22 -11.25
C VAL A 342 -24.15 1.86 -10.51
N THR A 343 -24.06 0.61 -10.03
CA THR A 343 -22.85 0.06 -9.43
C THR A 343 -21.91 -0.52 -10.50
N VAL A 344 -20.63 -0.18 -10.38
CA VAL A 344 -19.57 -0.56 -11.32
C VAL A 344 -18.38 -1.16 -10.53
N PRO A 345 -18.50 -2.42 -10.07
CA PRO A 345 -17.39 -3.13 -9.46
C PRO A 345 -16.39 -3.60 -10.53
N VAL A 346 -15.17 -3.09 -10.46
CA VAL A 346 -14.06 -3.43 -11.35
C VAL A 346 -13.19 -4.50 -10.71
N HIS A 347 -12.90 -5.54 -11.49
CA HIS A 347 -12.12 -6.70 -11.07
C HIS A 347 -11.45 -7.36 -12.27
N THR A 348 -10.38 -8.12 -12.07
CA THR A 348 -9.74 -8.89 -13.13
C THR A 348 -9.85 -10.39 -12.82
N LEU A 349 -10.88 -11.04 -13.38
CA LEU A 349 -11.11 -12.47 -13.17
C LEU A 349 -10.39 -13.29 -14.23
N ALA A 350 -9.41 -14.11 -13.82
CA ALA A 350 -8.64 -14.97 -14.72
C ALA A 350 -8.02 -14.21 -15.92
N GLY A 351 -7.56 -12.97 -15.68
CA GLY A 351 -7.00 -12.09 -16.71
C GLY A 351 -8.04 -11.39 -17.59
N VAL A 352 -9.34 -11.54 -17.30
CA VAL A 352 -10.43 -10.87 -18.02
C VAL A 352 -10.96 -9.72 -17.16
N PRO A 353 -10.87 -8.46 -17.64
CA PRO A 353 -11.40 -7.30 -16.93
C PRO A 353 -12.94 -7.32 -16.85
N LEU A 354 -13.45 -7.11 -15.64
CA LEU A 354 -14.85 -6.90 -15.28
C LEU A 354 -15.06 -5.42 -14.90
N PRO A 355 -16.29 -4.88 -15.02
CA PRO A 355 -17.45 -5.54 -15.59
C PRO A 355 -17.34 -5.65 -17.12
N VAL A 356 -18.13 -6.55 -17.69
CA VAL A 356 -18.34 -6.59 -19.15
C VAL A 356 -18.99 -5.28 -19.60
N PRO A 357 -18.61 -4.72 -20.77
CA PRO A 357 -19.20 -3.48 -21.26
C PRO A 357 -20.73 -3.59 -21.36
N ARG A 358 -21.45 -2.60 -20.83
CA ARG A 358 -22.91 -2.49 -20.98
C ARG A 358 -23.30 -1.10 -21.49
N THR A 359 -24.33 -1.06 -22.34
CA THR A 359 -24.93 0.17 -22.83
C THR A 359 -26.38 0.26 -22.39
N GLU A 360 -26.73 1.34 -21.71
CA GLU A 360 -28.06 1.61 -21.20
C GLU A 360 -28.46 3.04 -21.61
N PRO A 361 -29.36 3.20 -22.59
CA PRO A 361 -29.82 4.54 -23.00
C PRO A 361 -30.48 5.28 -21.84
N VAL A 362 -30.03 6.52 -21.58
CA VAL A 362 -30.58 7.39 -20.52
C VAL A 362 -31.10 8.66 -21.17
N GLY A 363 -32.34 9.04 -20.82
CA GLY A 363 -32.96 10.26 -21.33
C GLY A 363 -32.27 11.53 -20.85
N ALA A 364 -32.16 12.54 -21.72
CA ALA A 364 -31.57 13.83 -21.37
C ALA A 364 -32.27 14.47 -20.16
N GLY A 365 -31.51 15.12 -19.28
CA GLY A 365 -32.01 15.72 -18.05
C GLY A 365 -32.12 14.75 -16.87
N THR A 366 -31.96 13.44 -17.09
CA THR A 366 -32.01 12.43 -16.03
C THR A 366 -30.77 12.53 -15.14
N PRO A 367 -30.91 12.65 -13.81
CA PRO A 367 -29.78 12.53 -12.89
C PRO A 367 -29.18 11.12 -12.91
N VAL A 368 -27.85 11.03 -12.95
CA VAL A 368 -27.11 9.75 -12.96
C VAL A 368 -26.08 9.74 -11.83
N ARG A 369 -26.02 8.65 -11.07
CA ARG A 369 -24.96 8.32 -10.10
C ARG A 369 -24.27 7.02 -10.52
N LEU A 370 -22.97 7.09 -10.73
CA LEU A 370 -22.12 5.92 -10.97
C LEU A 370 -21.32 5.64 -9.71
N ARG A 371 -21.52 4.46 -9.12
CA ARG A 371 -20.81 4.00 -7.92
C ARG A 371 -19.67 3.11 -8.34
N LEU A 372 -18.47 3.66 -8.33
CA LEU A 372 -17.26 2.99 -8.79
C LEU A 372 -16.61 2.27 -7.62
N ILE A 373 -16.32 0.97 -7.78
CA ILE A 373 -15.68 0.16 -6.75
C ILE A 373 -14.49 -0.54 -7.38
N ASN A 374 -13.30 -0.33 -6.82
CA ASN A 374 -12.12 -1.10 -7.21
C ASN A 374 -11.94 -2.30 -6.29
N THR A 375 -12.22 -3.50 -6.81
CA THR A 375 -12.09 -4.77 -6.06
C THR A 375 -10.79 -5.53 -6.39
N ASP A 376 -9.99 -5.01 -7.32
CA ASP A 376 -8.66 -5.54 -7.65
C ASP A 376 -7.60 -5.07 -6.63
N SER A 377 -6.42 -5.70 -6.66
CA SER A 377 -5.27 -5.36 -5.78
C SER A 377 -4.42 -4.19 -6.28
N THR A 378 -4.81 -3.53 -7.37
CA THR A 378 -4.06 -2.44 -8.00
C THR A 378 -4.93 -1.25 -8.32
N THR A 379 -4.35 -0.05 -8.38
CA THR A 379 -5.03 1.19 -8.76
C THR A 379 -5.56 1.10 -10.19
N HIS A 380 -6.81 1.53 -10.39
CA HIS A 380 -7.42 1.65 -11.72
C HIS A 380 -7.68 3.12 -12.08
N ARG A 381 -7.58 3.43 -13.37
CA ARG A 381 -7.87 4.76 -13.91
C ARG A 381 -9.27 4.81 -14.51
N TYR A 382 -10.12 5.67 -13.97
CA TYR A 382 -11.49 5.87 -14.41
C TYR A 382 -11.63 7.22 -15.10
N ALA A 383 -12.36 7.29 -16.21
CA ALA A 383 -12.59 8.52 -16.94
C ALA A 383 -14.02 8.54 -17.50
N LEU A 384 -14.76 9.62 -17.24
CA LEU A 384 -16.10 9.83 -17.80
C LEU A 384 -16.02 10.79 -18.99
N ALA A 385 -16.39 10.31 -20.17
CA ALA A 385 -16.40 11.11 -21.40
C ALA A 385 -17.84 11.45 -21.82
N GLY A 386 -18.02 12.63 -22.41
CA GLY A 386 -19.30 13.06 -23.01
C GLY A 386 -20.20 13.88 -22.08
N ALA A 387 -19.85 14.07 -20.81
CA ALA A 387 -20.56 14.97 -19.90
C ALA A 387 -19.61 15.57 -18.84
N PRO A 388 -19.87 16.82 -18.40
CA PRO A 388 -19.32 17.30 -17.14
C PRO A 388 -19.88 16.48 -15.98
N PHE A 389 -19.07 16.22 -14.97
CA PHE A 389 -19.46 15.44 -13.79
C PHE A 389 -18.85 16.00 -12.52
N ARG A 390 -19.30 15.49 -11.37
CA ARG A 390 -18.74 15.80 -10.05
C ARG A 390 -18.40 14.49 -9.34
N VAL A 391 -17.34 14.49 -8.53
CA VAL A 391 -17.11 13.42 -7.56
C VAL A 391 -17.93 13.78 -6.31
N ALA A 392 -19.03 13.07 -6.08
CA ALA A 392 -19.94 13.37 -4.98
C ALA A 392 -19.47 12.76 -3.66
N ALA A 393 -18.92 11.55 -3.70
CA ALA A 393 -18.43 10.85 -2.51
C ALA A 393 -17.17 10.04 -2.81
N ILE A 394 -16.35 9.84 -1.78
CA ILE A 394 -15.18 8.95 -1.79
C ILE A 394 -15.29 8.06 -0.55
N ASP A 395 -15.07 6.76 -0.73
CA ASP A 395 -15.03 5.76 0.36
C ASP A 395 -16.26 5.81 1.29
N GLY A 396 -17.44 6.08 0.72
CA GLY A 396 -18.69 6.17 1.48
C GLY A 396 -18.97 7.54 2.12
N TYR A 397 -18.06 8.51 2.03
CA TYR A 397 -18.24 9.87 2.56
C TYR A 397 -18.51 10.90 1.46
N ASP A 398 -19.59 11.67 1.64
CA ASP A 398 -19.92 12.78 0.75
C ASP A 398 -18.88 13.92 0.85
N LEU A 399 -18.45 14.44 -0.30
CA LEU A 399 -17.54 15.56 -0.39
C LEU A 399 -18.27 16.89 -0.22
N ARG A 400 -17.61 17.86 0.41
CA ARG A 400 -18.12 19.21 0.57
C ARG A 400 -17.87 20.05 -0.68
N GLY A 401 -18.93 20.62 -1.25
CA GLY A 401 -18.86 21.56 -2.37
C GLY A 401 -18.14 21.01 -3.61
N PRO A 402 -18.48 19.82 -4.10
CA PRO A 402 -17.81 19.23 -5.26
C PRO A 402 -18.04 20.08 -6.50
N THR A 403 -16.96 20.35 -7.25
CA THR A 403 -16.98 21.21 -8.44
C THR A 403 -17.02 20.41 -9.74
N SER A 404 -17.54 21.00 -10.81
CA SER A 404 -17.65 20.32 -12.10
C SER A 404 -16.27 20.00 -12.69
N LEU A 405 -16.10 18.78 -13.19
CA LEU A 405 -14.93 18.24 -13.87
C LEU A 405 -15.30 17.90 -15.31
N VAL A 406 -14.34 18.08 -16.22
CA VAL A 406 -14.42 17.69 -17.64
C VAL A 406 -13.09 17.09 -18.05
N ASP A 407 -13.12 16.08 -18.92
CA ASP A 407 -11.92 15.41 -19.46
C ASP A 407 -10.86 15.11 -18.38
N THR A 408 -11.32 14.67 -17.21
CA THR A 408 -10.51 14.43 -16.02
C THR A 408 -10.68 12.98 -15.61
N ALA A 409 -9.58 12.31 -15.33
CA ALA A 409 -9.59 10.96 -14.77
C ALA A 409 -9.54 10.99 -13.25
N VAL A 410 -10.09 9.97 -12.61
CA VAL A 410 -9.89 9.67 -11.20
C VAL A 410 -9.13 8.36 -11.06
N LEU A 411 -8.19 8.31 -10.13
CA LEU A 411 -7.49 7.09 -9.77
C LEU A 411 -8.13 6.54 -8.50
N ILE A 412 -8.56 5.28 -8.55
CA ILE A 412 -9.19 4.62 -7.40
C ILE A 412 -8.23 3.53 -6.91
N PRO A 413 -7.73 3.61 -5.65
CA PRO A 413 -6.82 2.62 -5.08
C PRO A 413 -7.50 1.26 -4.94
N ALA A 414 -6.74 0.20 -4.69
CA ALA A 414 -7.32 -1.09 -4.33
C ALA A 414 -8.24 -0.92 -3.09
N GLY A 415 -9.47 -1.42 -3.16
CA GLY A 415 -10.49 -1.26 -2.12
C GLY A 415 -11.18 0.11 -2.06
N GLY A 416 -10.71 1.09 -2.84
CA GLY A 416 -11.30 2.44 -2.89
C GLY A 416 -12.63 2.49 -3.65
N ARG A 417 -13.46 3.49 -3.31
CA ARG A 417 -14.74 3.76 -3.98
C ARG A 417 -14.94 5.24 -4.27
N TYR A 418 -15.48 5.55 -5.44
CA TYR A 418 -15.84 6.93 -5.82
C TYR A 418 -17.25 6.93 -6.39
N ASP A 419 -18.06 7.90 -6.00
CA ASP A 419 -19.37 8.12 -6.60
C ASP A 419 -19.31 9.33 -7.53
N LEU A 420 -19.53 9.10 -8.82
CA LEU A 420 -19.62 10.17 -9.83
C LEU A 420 -21.08 10.54 -10.06
N VAL A 421 -21.38 11.83 -10.10
CA VAL A 421 -22.72 12.34 -10.41
C VAL A 421 -22.69 13.28 -11.61
N PHE A 422 -23.67 13.13 -12.49
CA PHE A 422 -23.89 14.03 -13.63
C PHE A 422 -25.35 14.02 -14.04
N THR A 423 -25.74 15.03 -14.84
CA THR A 423 -27.04 15.04 -15.50
C THR A 423 -26.85 14.53 -16.92
N ALA A 424 -27.60 13.51 -17.33
CA ALA A 424 -27.49 12.93 -18.66
C ALA A 424 -27.72 14.01 -19.75
N PRO A 425 -26.75 14.27 -20.64
CA PRO A 425 -26.96 15.17 -21.76
C PRO A 425 -27.77 14.49 -22.87
N ALA A 426 -28.11 15.24 -23.92
CA ALA A 426 -28.72 14.66 -25.13
C ALA A 426 -27.74 13.79 -25.94
N THR A 427 -26.44 13.96 -25.72
CA THR A 427 -25.38 13.15 -26.34
C THR A 427 -25.00 11.95 -25.48
N PRO A 428 -24.48 10.86 -26.08
CA PRO A 428 -23.98 9.73 -25.32
C PRO A 428 -22.84 10.07 -24.34
N VAL A 429 -22.81 9.36 -23.22
CA VAL A 429 -21.77 9.41 -22.17
C VAL A 429 -21.18 8.01 -22.02
N ALA A 430 -19.88 7.91 -21.74
CA ALA A 430 -19.25 6.63 -21.42
C ALA A 430 -18.23 6.74 -20.30
N LEU A 431 -18.26 5.75 -19.41
CA LEU A 431 -17.25 5.50 -18.39
C LEU A 431 -16.20 4.54 -18.96
N PHE A 432 -14.95 4.97 -18.93
CA PHE A 432 -13.79 4.18 -19.30
C PHE A 432 -13.01 3.79 -18.06
N VAL A 433 -12.54 2.55 -18.02
CA VAL A 433 -11.61 2.01 -17.01
C VAL A 433 -10.38 1.52 -17.77
N ASP A 434 -9.23 2.12 -17.48
CA ASP A 434 -7.95 1.88 -18.18
C ASP A 434 -8.08 1.93 -19.71
N GLY A 435 -8.85 2.90 -20.20
CA GLY A 435 -9.08 3.11 -21.64
C GLY A 435 -10.15 2.19 -22.25
N ARG A 436 -10.74 1.26 -21.48
CA ARG A 436 -11.83 0.38 -21.94
C ARG A 436 -13.18 0.93 -21.49
N ALA A 437 -14.13 1.13 -22.40
CA ALA A 437 -15.50 1.49 -22.04
C ALA A 437 -16.17 0.33 -21.26
N VAL A 438 -16.69 0.63 -20.06
CA VAL A 438 -17.35 -0.35 -19.18
C VAL A 438 -18.84 -0.09 -19.00
N TYR A 439 -19.25 1.16 -19.11
CA TYR A 439 -20.65 1.61 -19.06
C TYR A 439 -20.84 2.76 -20.05
N SER A 440 -21.93 2.77 -20.80
CA SER A 440 -22.26 3.92 -21.66
C SER A 440 -23.75 4.12 -21.84
N THR A 441 -24.16 5.34 -22.18
CA THR A 441 -25.53 5.66 -22.59
C THR A 441 -25.73 5.62 -24.11
N GLY A 442 -24.67 5.30 -24.84
CA GLY A 442 -24.62 5.15 -26.30
C GLY A 442 -23.16 4.99 -26.75
N THR A 443 -22.90 5.16 -28.05
CA THR A 443 -21.54 5.05 -28.60
C THR A 443 -20.72 6.29 -28.30
N VAL A 444 -19.58 6.11 -27.61
CA VAL A 444 -18.60 7.16 -27.34
C VAL A 444 -17.20 6.59 -27.59
N SER A 445 -16.35 7.37 -28.25
CA SER A 445 -14.92 7.08 -28.42
C SER A 445 -14.11 8.22 -27.85
N ALA A 446 -13.14 7.92 -26.98
CA ALA A 446 -12.27 8.89 -26.34
C ALA A 446 -10.92 8.26 -25.96
N GLU A 447 -9.83 8.99 -26.16
CA GLU A 447 -8.49 8.60 -25.68
C GLU A 447 -8.25 9.17 -24.27
N THR A 448 -8.64 8.41 -23.25
CA THR A 448 -8.65 8.90 -21.85
C THR A 448 -7.33 8.73 -21.10
N GLY A 449 -6.34 8.06 -21.70
CA GLY A 449 -5.07 7.73 -21.04
C GLY A 449 -4.21 8.93 -20.63
N ALA A 450 -4.30 10.03 -21.39
CA ALA A 450 -3.48 11.24 -21.16
C ALA A 450 -4.21 12.35 -20.40
N TRP A 451 -5.47 12.16 -20.03
CA TRP A 451 -6.25 13.17 -19.30
C TRP A 451 -5.60 13.55 -17.95
N PRO A 452 -5.75 14.79 -17.49
CA PRO A 452 -5.36 15.16 -16.14
C PRO A 452 -6.04 14.25 -15.10
N VAL A 453 -5.33 13.96 -14.02
CA VAL A 453 -5.85 13.18 -12.90
C VAL A 453 -6.28 14.13 -11.78
N LEU A 454 -7.48 13.92 -11.25
CA LEU A 454 -7.96 14.63 -10.07
C LEU A 454 -7.08 14.32 -8.85
N ASP A 455 -6.59 15.37 -8.18
CA ASP A 455 -6.04 15.24 -6.83
C ASP A 455 -7.14 15.51 -5.79
N PRO A 456 -7.65 14.49 -5.07
CA PRO A 456 -8.75 14.67 -4.13
C PRO A 456 -8.38 15.60 -2.97
N LEU A 457 -7.09 15.76 -2.66
CA LEU A 457 -6.63 16.62 -1.55
C LEU A 457 -6.89 18.12 -1.77
N THR A 458 -7.17 18.52 -3.02
CA THR A 458 -7.45 19.92 -3.39
C THR A 458 -8.87 20.13 -3.92
N TYR A 459 -9.69 19.07 -3.94
CA TYR A 459 -11.02 19.10 -4.56
C TYR A 459 -12.13 19.35 -3.54
N GLY A 460 -13.09 20.21 -3.88
CA GLY A 460 -14.16 20.62 -2.98
C GLY A 460 -13.76 21.78 -2.05
N VAL A 461 -14.51 21.94 -0.96
CA VAL A 461 -14.42 23.07 -0.04
C VAL A 461 -13.91 22.62 1.34
N ALA A 462 -12.82 23.24 1.79
CA ALA A 462 -12.24 22.96 3.09
C ALA A 462 -13.18 23.20 4.26
N ALA A 463 -13.00 22.37 5.29
CA ALA A 463 -13.54 22.57 6.63
C ALA A 463 -12.48 22.12 7.66
N PRO A 464 -12.49 22.70 8.87
CA PRO A 464 -11.53 22.31 9.90
C PRO A 464 -11.73 20.84 10.31
N ALA A 465 -10.66 20.21 10.78
CA ALA A 465 -10.76 18.92 11.45
C ALA A 465 -11.67 19.04 12.68
N PRO A 466 -12.43 17.98 13.02
CA PRO A 466 -13.35 18.02 14.17
C PRO A 466 -12.64 18.03 15.53
N TRP A 467 -11.32 17.81 15.55
CA TRP A 467 -10.47 17.82 16.74
C TRP A 467 -9.31 18.81 16.59
N SER A 468 -8.85 19.33 17.73
CA SER A 468 -7.77 20.31 17.82
C SER A 468 -6.42 19.72 18.22
N ARG A 469 -6.37 18.46 18.66
CA ARG A 469 -5.15 17.77 19.10
C ARG A 469 -5.17 16.29 18.72
N ILE A 470 -3.98 15.71 18.63
CA ILE A 470 -3.75 14.27 18.49
C ILE A 470 -3.24 13.77 19.85
N ASP A 471 -3.91 12.76 20.41
CA ASP A 471 -3.58 12.19 21.72
C ASP A 471 -2.49 11.11 21.64
N ARG A 472 -2.43 10.39 20.51
CA ARG A 472 -1.44 9.33 20.27
C ARG A 472 -0.97 9.33 18.82
N GLU A 473 0.33 9.14 18.60
CA GLU A 473 0.93 9.09 17.26
C GLU A 473 1.68 7.78 17.02
N PHE A 474 1.53 7.25 15.80
CA PHE A 474 2.33 6.13 15.31
C PHE A 474 2.99 6.48 13.97
N THR A 475 4.18 5.96 13.74
CA THR A 475 4.85 6.00 12.44
C THR A 475 4.86 4.60 11.83
N LEU A 476 4.39 4.49 10.60
CA LEU A 476 4.34 3.26 9.81
C LEU A 476 5.27 3.44 8.61
N VAL A 477 6.40 2.76 8.63
CA VAL A 477 7.36 2.82 7.52
C VAL A 477 7.23 1.56 6.67
N LEU A 478 6.61 1.72 5.50
CA LEU A 478 6.40 0.67 4.52
C LEU A 478 7.69 0.45 3.72
N ASP A 479 8.27 -0.74 3.83
CA ASP A 479 9.49 -1.11 3.12
C ASP A 479 9.43 -2.60 2.74
N ARG A 480 10.55 -3.11 2.25
CA ARG A 480 10.80 -4.53 2.02
C ARG A 480 11.68 -5.11 3.12
N GLY A 481 11.60 -6.42 3.30
CA GLY A 481 12.51 -7.15 4.16
C GLY A 481 12.59 -8.63 3.80
N ILE A 482 13.22 -9.39 4.69
CA ILE A 482 13.30 -10.84 4.60
C ILE A 482 12.52 -11.41 5.78
N ASP A 483 11.54 -12.23 5.47
CA ASP A 483 10.87 -13.09 6.43
C ASP A 483 11.68 -14.40 6.64
N LEU A 484 11.89 -14.75 7.91
CA LEU A 484 12.67 -15.89 8.37
C LEU A 484 11.84 -16.92 9.17
N HIS A 485 10.51 -16.80 9.24
CA HIS A 485 9.66 -17.75 9.95
C HIS A 485 9.62 -19.14 9.28
N GLY A 486 9.86 -19.20 7.97
CA GLY A 486 9.90 -20.44 7.20
C GLY A 486 11.26 -21.14 7.22
N LEU A 487 11.28 -22.38 6.72
CA LEU A 487 12.51 -23.15 6.48
C LEU A 487 13.52 -22.43 5.58
N LEU A 488 13.03 -21.58 4.67
CA LEU A 488 13.83 -20.81 3.74
C LEU A 488 13.45 -19.33 3.86
N PRO A 489 14.43 -18.40 3.78
CA PRO A 489 14.17 -16.98 3.72
C PRO A 489 13.23 -16.61 2.57
N ARG A 490 12.28 -15.72 2.81
CA ARG A 490 11.35 -15.23 1.80
C ARG A 490 11.36 -13.70 1.76
N TYR A 491 11.06 -13.16 0.58
CA TYR A 491 10.80 -11.73 0.46
C TYR A 491 9.51 -11.39 1.20
N ALA A 492 9.53 -10.31 1.97
CA ALA A 492 8.36 -9.81 2.67
C ALA A 492 8.16 -8.32 2.41
N HIS A 493 6.89 -7.92 2.41
CA HIS A 493 6.51 -6.52 2.54
C HIS A 493 6.40 -6.22 4.03
N THR A 494 7.13 -5.23 4.50
CA THR A 494 7.32 -4.98 5.93
C THR A 494 6.77 -3.63 6.36
N VAL A 495 6.35 -3.57 7.62
CA VAL A 495 6.02 -2.32 8.31
C VAL A 495 7.00 -2.17 9.46
N ASN A 496 7.74 -1.07 9.48
CA ASN A 496 8.79 -0.83 10.48
C ASN A 496 9.80 -1.99 10.57
N GLY A 497 10.09 -2.64 9.43
CA GLY A 497 11.08 -3.71 9.29
C GLY A 497 10.66 -5.10 9.78
N ALA A 498 9.43 -5.25 10.24
CA ALA A 498 8.83 -6.55 10.56
C ALA A 498 7.76 -6.91 9.53
N ALA A 499 7.48 -8.19 9.40
CA ALA A 499 6.38 -8.75 8.61
C ALA A 499 5.41 -9.46 9.57
N ASP A 500 4.13 -9.56 9.21
CA ASP A 500 3.15 -10.35 9.96
C ASP A 500 3.70 -11.77 10.27
N PRO A 501 3.55 -12.27 11.52
CA PRO A 501 2.84 -11.68 12.66
C PRO A 501 3.70 -10.82 13.60
N ASP A 502 4.96 -10.54 13.26
CA ASP A 502 5.93 -9.87 14.14
C ASP A 502 5.80 -8.34 14.18
N ILE A 503 4.91 -7.74 13.38
CA ILE A 503 4.68 -6.29 13.41
C ILE A 503 3.97 -5.94 14.72
N PRO A 504 4.57 -5.10 15.60
CA PRO A 504 3.94 -4.74 16.85
C PRO A 504 2.58 -4.06 16.63
N PRO A 505 1.55 -4.41 17.42
CA PRO A 505 0.24 -3.79 17.27
C PRO A 505 0.26 -2.33 17.71
N GLN A 506 -0.63 -1.55 17.11
CA GLN A 506 -0.88 -0.17 17.48
C GLN A 506 -1.89 -0.15 18.62
N VAL A 507 -1.42 0.01 19.85
CA VAL A 507 -2.29 -0.03 21.04
C VAL A 507 -2.86 1.36 21.33
N VAL A 508 -4.19 1.48 21.42
CA VAL A 508 -4.93 2.74 21.62
C VAL A 508 -5.93 2.61 22.77
N ARG A 509 -6.43 3.75 23.28
CA ARG A 509 -7.57 3.78 24.20
C ARG A 509 -8.80 4.37 23.52
N GLN A 510 -9.97 3.88 23.90
CA GLN A 510 -11.23 4.44 23.41
C GLN A 510 -11.31 5.95 23.73
N GLY A 511 -11.68 6.74 22.73
CA GLY A 511 -11.78 8.20 22.78
C GLY A 511 -10.49 8.97 22.48
N GLU A 512 -9.35 8.29 22.28
CA GLU A 512 -8.12 8.96 21.81
C GLU A 512 -8.26 9.38 20.33
N VAL A 513 -7.83 10.60 19.99
CA VAL A 513 -7.55 10.97 18.60
C VAL A 513 -6.17 10.43 18.24
N VAL A 514 -6.14 9.51 17.28
CA VAL A 514 -4.93 8.77 16.91
C VAL A 514 -4.42 9.27 15.55
N GLY A 515 -3.15 9.65 15.49
CA GLY A 515 -2.46 10.09 14.29
C GLY A 515 -1.53 9.01 13.73
N PHE A 516 -1.57 8.81 12.42
CA PHE A 516 -0.63 7.97 11.70
C PHE A 516 0.22 8.80 10.74
N THR A 517 1.54 8.62 10.82
CA THR A 517 2.47 9.03 9.77
C THR A 517 2.86 7.78 8.96
N ILE A 518 2.36 7.66 7.74
CA ILE A 518 2.60 6.50 6.86
C ILE A 518 3.59 6.91 5.79
N VAL A 519 4.71 6.19 5.72
CA VAL A 519 5.84 6.48 4.85
C VAL A 519 6.06 5.31 3.92
N ASN A 520 6.10 5.52 2.60
CA ASN A 520 6.48 4.46 1.67
C ASN A 520 7.91 4.62 1.16
N ARG A 521 8.83 3.82 1.71
CA ARG A 521 10.23 3.72 1.25
C ARG A 521 10.44 2.71 0.13
N SER A 522 9.45 1.83 -0.10
CA SER A 522 9.53 0.79 -1.10
C SER A 522 9.39 1.36 -2.53
N LEU A 523 9.54 0.49 -3.53
CA LEU A 523 9.34 0.83 -4.95
C LEU A 523 7.95 0.46 -5.46
N PHE A 524 7.07 -0.02 -4.57
CA PHE A 524 5.71 -0.46 -4.90
C PHE A 524 4.69 0.52 -4.34
N VAL A 525 3.52 0.59 -4.96
CA VAL A 525 2.36 1.30 -4.40
C VAL A 525 1.74 0.43 -3.32
N HIS A 526 1.39 1.06 -2.19
CA HIS A 526 0.69 0.39 -1.09
C HIS A 526 -0.64 1.10 -0.83
N PRO A 527 -1.77 0.58 -1.36
CA PRO A 527 -3.09 1.04 -0.95
C PRO A 527 -3.27 0.66 0.52
N TRP A 528 -3.30 1.63 1.42
CA TRP A 528 -3.35 1.39 2.86
C TRP A 528 -4.80 1.37 3.34
N HIS A 529 -5.18 0.34 4.09
CA HIS A 529 -6.53 0.10 4.58
C HIS A 529 -6.58 -0.13 6.09
N LEU A 530 -7.46 0.60 6.79
CA LEU A 530 -7.76 0.40 8.21
C LEU A 530 -9.20 -0.08 8.37
N HIS A 531 -9.39 -1.18 9.10
CA HIS A 531 -10.72 -1.70 9.40
C HIS A 531 -11.40 -0.90 10.52
N GLY A 532 -12.74 -0.89 10.47
CA GLY A 532 -13.63 -0.40 11.54
C GLY A 532 -13.57 1.10 11.81
N HIS A 533 -12.78 1.85 11.05
CA HIS A 533 -12.63 3.30 11.16
C HIS A 533 -12.31 3.91 9.79
N HIS A 534 -12.71 5.16 9.61
CA HIS A 534 -12.22 6.01 8.54
C HIS A 534 -11.18 7.00 9.09
N VAL A 535 -10.13 7.25 8.31
CA VAL A 535 -9.09 8.23 8.65
C VAL A 535 -9.33 9.55 7.90
N LEU A 536 -9.24 10.66 8.62
CA LEU A 536 -9.18 11.99 8.06
C LEU A 536 -7.76 12.27 7.56
N VAL A 537 -7.62 12.61 6.28
CA VAL A 537 -6.33 13.00 5.72
C VAL A 537 -5.96 14.42 6.15
N LEU A 538 -4.78 14.58 6.77
CA LEU A 538 -4.26 15.87 7.23
C LEU A 538 -3.29 16.48 6.23
N SER A 539 -2.35 15.68 5.70
CA SER A 539 -1.37 16.14 4.71
C SER A 539 -0.78 14.99 3.91
N ARG A 540 -0.30 15.29 2.69
CA ARG A 540 0.55 14.40 1.89
C ARG A 540 1.83 15.13 1.50
N ASN A 541 2.98 14.51 1.76
CA ASN A 541 4.30 15.07 1.44
C ASN A 541 4.53 16.46 2.03
N GLY A 542 4.05 16.66 3.27
CA GLY A 542 4.13 17.93 3.98
C GLY A 542 3.19 19.03 3.47
N ARG A 543 2.36 18.74 2.45
CA ARG A 543 1.34 19.66 1.96
C ARG A 543 -0.01 19.34 2.62
N PRO A 544 -0.63 20.29 3.34
CA PRO A 544 -1.93 20.07 3.96
C PRO A 544 -3.03 19.92 2.92
N VAL A 545 -4.11 19.24 3.30
CA VAL A 545 -5.34 19.17 2.50
C VAL A 545 -5.97 20.57 2.42
N THR A 546 -6.38 20.98 1.22
CA THR A 546 -7.04 22.28 0.97
C THR A 546 -8.44 22.13 0.38
N GLY A 547 -8.82 20.92 -0.05
CA GLY A 547 -10.17 20.58 -0.52
C GLY A 547 -11.09 20.17 0.62
N SER A 548 -12.16 19.44 0.28
CA SER A 548 -13.08 18.81 1.25
C SER A 548 -12.29 18.00 2.28
N PRO A 549 -12.71 17.98 3.56
CA PRO A 549 -12.24 16.97 4.51
C PRO A 549 -12.41 15.59 3.87
N LEU A 550 -11.30 14.86 3.79
CA LEU A 550 -11.21 13.61 3.06
C LEU A 550 -11.12 12.47 4.07
N TRP A 551 -12.25 11.81 4.30
CA TRP A 551 -12.38 10.63 5.13
C TRP A 551 -12.25 9.41 4.23
N LEU A 552 -11.25 8.58 4.52
CA LEU A 552 -10.91 7.43 3.70
C LEU A 552 -10.77 6.20 4.60
N ASP A 553 -11.20 5.06 4.11
CA ASP A 553 -10.71 3.79 4.64
C ASP A 553 -9.57 3.24 3.78
N SER A 554 -9.41 3.68 2.53
CA SER A 554 -8.40 3.14 1.59
C SER A 554 -7.71 4.23 0.77
N PHE A 555 -6.38 4.26 0.74
CA PHE A 555 -5.64 5.24 -0.08
C PHE A 555 -4.26 4.77 -0.53
N ASP A 556 -3.86 5.13 -1.76
CA ASP A 556 -2.54 4.81 -2.30
C ASP A 556 -1.43 5.62 -1.62
N VAL A 557 -0.52 4.92 -0.96
CA VAL A 557 0.76 5.45 -0.53
C VAL A 557 1.79 5.14 -1.62
N LEU A 558 2.12 6.13 -2.45
CA LEU A 558 3.06 5.93 -3.58
C LEU A 558 4.52 5.88 -3.11
N PRO A 559 5.46 5.33 -3.90
CA PRO A 559 6.88 5.38 -3.58
C PRO A 559 7.38 6.80 -3.26
N GLY A 560 7.94 6.98 -2.07
CA GLY A 560 8.41 8.26 -1.55
C GLY A 560 7.34 9.15 -0.91
N ASP A 561 6.08 8.70 -0.85
CA ASP A 561 5.03 9.45 -0.16
C ASP A 561 5.18 9.38 1.36
N VAL A 562 4.74 10.47 2.00
CA VAL A 562 4.54 10.59 3.44
C VAL A 562 3.13 11.12 3.67
N TRP A 563 2.24 10.27 4.15
CA TRP A 563 0.88 10.62 4.53
C TRP A 563 0.80 10.90 6.03
N LYS A 564 0.08 11.94 6.40
CA LYS A 564 -0.39 12.14 7.78
C LYS A 564 -1.90 12.07 7.79
N VAL A 565 -2.44 11.15 8.58
CA VAL A 565 -3.87 10.91 8.73
C VAL A 565 -4.21 10.80 10.22
N ALA A 566 -5.46 11.04 10.59
CA ALA A 566 -5.92 10.87 11.96
C ALA A 566 -7.35 10.36 12.03
N PHE A 567 -7.70 9.64 13.09
CA PHE A 567 -9.05 9.17 13.36
C PHE A 567 -9.36 9.22 14.86
N LEU A 568 -10.64 9.14 15.21
CA LEU A 568 -11.07 8.96 16.60
C LEU A 568 -11.17 7.46 16.87
N ALA A 569 -10.52 6.97 17.94
CA ALA A 569 -10.63 5.59 18.36
C ALA A 569 -11.97 5.37 19.10
N ASP A 570 -13.08 5.23 18.38
CA ASP A 570 -14.44 5.09 18.94
C ASP A 570 -15.10 3.72 18.72
N ASN A 571 -14.49 2.83 17.93
CA ASN A 571 -14.98 1.48 17.67
C ASN A 571 -14.07 0.44 18.36
N PRO A 572 -14.34 0.05 19.62
CA PRO A 572 -13.44 -0.81 20.40
C PRO A 572 -13.32 -2.23 19.84
N GLY A 573 -12.10 -2.76 19.81
CA GLY A 573 -11.83 -4.11 19.32
C GLY A 573 -10.36 -4.34 18.93
N THR A 574 -10.12 -5.36 18.11
CA THR A 574 -8.85 -5.56 17.40
C THR A 574 -9.09 -5.51 15.90
N TRP A 575 -8.49 -4.53 15.22
CA TRP A 575 -8.77 -4.20 13.83
C TRP A 575 -7.55 -4.44 12.96
N ALA A 576 -7.73 -5.10 11.82
CA ALA A 576 -6.67 -5.19 10.83
C ALA A 576 -6.35 -3.80 10.26
N ASN A 577 -5.06 -3.57 10.02
CA ASN A 577 -4.51 -2.37 9.40
C ASN A 577 -3.43 -2.83 8.43
N HIS A 578 -3.66 -2.74 7.13
CA HIS A 578 -2.86 -3.48 6.15
C HIS A 578 -2.79 -2.84 4.77
N CYS A 579 -1.89 -3.36 3.93
CA CYS A 579 -1.88 -3.04 2.51
C CYS A 579 -2.97 -3.81 1.77
N HIS A 580 -3.87 -3.13 1.05
CA HIS A 580 -4.95 -3.72 0.28
C HIS A 580 -4.51 -4.20 -1.13
N ASN A 581 -3.20 -4.18 -1.41
CA ASN A 581 -2.63 -5.06 -2.41
C ASN A 581 -2.52 -6.43 -1.74
N LEU A 582 -3.48 -7.31 -2.01
CA LEU A 582 -3.64 -8.55 -1.27
C LEU A 582 -2.40 -9.48 -1.36
N PRO A 583 -1.66 -9.54 -2.48
CA PRO A 583 -0.34 -10.16 -2.51
C PRO A 583 0.67 -9.55 -1.54
N HIS A 584 0.67 -8.23 -1.36
CA HIS A 584 1.55 -7.59 -0.37
C HIS A 584 1.12 -7.90 1.06
N ALA A 585 -0.19 -7.98 1.33
CA ALA A 585 -0.73 -8.41 2.63
C ALA A 585 -0.33 -9.85 2.96
N ASP A 586 -0.52 -10.79 2.01
CA ASP A 586 -0.15 -12.21 2.15
C ASP A 586 1.37 -12.39 2.33
N ALA A 587 2.16 -11.49 1.76
CA ALA A 587 3.61 -11.41 1.96
C ALA A 587 4.04 -10.60 3.20
N GLY A 588 3.12 -10.33 4.13
CA GLY A 588 3.42 -9.89 5.49
C GLY A 588 3.11 -8.44 5.83
N MET A 589 2.50 -7.65 4.94
CA MET A 589 2.17 -6.24 5.21
C MET A 589 0.78 -6.09 5.84
N MET A 590 0.60 -6.75 6.99
CA MET A 590 -0.61 -6.71 7.82
C MET A 590 -0.21 -6.54 9.28
N LEU A 591 -0.91 -5.68 10.00
CA LEU A 591 -0.77 -5.51 11.44
C LEU A 591 -2.12 -5.20 12.07
N HIS A 592 -2.14 -5.03 13.40
CA HIS A 592 -3.38 -4.80 14.13
C HIS A 592 -3.34 -3.48 14.92
N LEU A 593 -4.47 -2.76 14.88
CA LEU A 593 -4.83 -1.74 15.85
C LEU A 593 -5.60 -2.42 17.00
N MET A 594 -5.15 -2.25 18.23
CA MET A 594 -5.72 -2.93 19.41
C MET A 594 -6.15 -1.91 20.45
N TYR A 595 -7.35 -2.09 21.02
CA TYR A 595 -7.81 -1.31 22.16
C TYR A 595 -7.31 -1.94 23.48
N SER A 596 -6.90 -1.10 24.43
CA SER A 596 -6.44 -1.51 25.78
C SER A 596 -7.21 -0.90 26.93
#